data_AF-A0A2G8TCJ7-F1
#
_entry.id   AF-A0A2G8TCJ7-F1
#
_cell.length_a   1.000
_cell.length_b   1.000
_cell.length_c   1.000
_cell.angle_alpha   90.00
_cell.angle_beta   90.00
_cell.angle_gamma   90.00
#
_symmetry.space_group_name_H-M   'P 1'
#
loop_
_entity.id
_entity.type
_entity.pdbx_description
1 polymer ?
#
loop_
_entity_poly.entity_id
_entity_poly.type
_entity_poly.pdbx_seq_one_letter_code
_entity_poly.pdbx_strand_id
1 'polypeptide(L)'
;MNTPPSLDASVIRVNDREQLIYLLTEAAEIEHGLMCCYLYAAWSLKQSTDEGLSAEQLAKVDRWRHQIHGVAMEEMLHLALVNNLLMSIGSPPHFARQNFPVAPGYHPASLVVRLAPCTRDTVSHFVYLERPEGMRLPQAKGFETELGYRRGAGVATRLTPNAEDYDTVGHLYAGIEHGFEQLSAELGESALFIGAPEAQIDTDLLSFESMRAVTDLNSAVAAIATIVEQGEGGRRDHEKSHYAQFVTIGKQYDAMLAADSGFTPYRPVAPTPVMFRPIADDGATQVSAPESAVMLDLANACYALMLRLLASATGGMYEKPFRAVQLGCAIEMMSIVKALAIRLTTMPAAAGAAQNASMNFHLARATLALPQRDAGMALMAERAHELAGAAGQLGLQGDNGAALGERIAAVGMQLEQPV
;
A
#
# COMPACT_ATOMS: atom_id res chain seq x y z
N MET A 1 -32.80 -11.20 -20.57
CA MET A 1 -31.88 -11.49 -21.69
C MET A 1 -30.50 -11.58 -21.07
N ASN A 2 -29.95 -12.78 -20.99
CA ASN A 2 -28.62 -13.01 -20.45
C ASN A 2 -27.61 -12.50 -21.47
N THR A 3 -26.88 -11.45 -21.11
CA THR A 3 -25.68 -11.04 -21.82
C THR A 3 -24.72 -12.24 -21.81
N PRO A 4 -24.20 -12.70 -22.96
CA PRO A 4 -23.19 -13.74 -22.95
C PRO A 4 -21.97 -13.24 -22.16
N PRO A 5 -21.29 -14.11 -21.39
CA PRO A 5 -20.06 -13.73 -20.70
C PRO A 5 -19.06 -13.21 -21.73
N SER A 6 -18.45 -12.07 -21.41
CA SER A 6 -17.35 -11.49 -22.17
C SER A 6 -16.28 -12.56 -22.41
N LEU A 7 -15.90 -12.78 -23.68
CA LEU A 7 -14.87 -13.73 -24.09
C LEU A 7 -13.44 -13.31 -23.65
N ASP A 8 -13.29 -12.20 -22.91
CA ASP A 8 -12.00 -11.64 -22.48
C ASP A 8 -11.67 -11.83 -20.99
N ALA A 9 -12.60 -12.32 -20.15
CA ALA A 9 -12.32 -12.53 -18.72
C ALA A 9 -11.78 -13.96 -18.49
N SER A 10 -10.51 -14.10 -18.11
CA SER A 10 -10.08 -15.30 -17.40
C SER A 10 -10.89 -15.38 -16.10
N VAL A 11 -11.85 -16.31 -16.04
CA VAL A 11 -12.60 -16.56 -14.80
C VAL A 11 -11.58 -16.97 -13.75
N ILE A 12 -11.31 -16.08 -12.79
CA ILE A 12 -10.51 -16.40 -11.61
C ILE A 12 -11.23 -17.54 -10.88
N ARG A 13 -10.49 -18.62 -10.67
CA ARG A 13 -11.06 -19.83 -10.07
C ARG A 13 -10.89 -19.78 -8.55
N VAL A 14 -11.98 -20.06 -7.85
CA VAL A 14 -12.00 -20.26 -6.40
C VAL A 14 -12.57 -21.64 -6.12
N ASN A 15 -11.68 -22.61 -5.98
CA ASN A 15 -12.08 -24.02 -5.82
C ASN A 15 -12.47 -24.36 -4.37
N ASP A 16 -11.85 -23.69 -3.42
CA ASP A 16 -11.98 -23.95 -2.00
C ASP A 16 -11.58 -22.70 -1.20
N ARG A 17 -11.73 -22.79 0.13
CA ARG A 17 -11.37 -21.71 1.05
C ARG A 17 -9.90 -21.34 0.99
N GLU A 18 -9.00 -22.30 0.81
CA GLU A 18 -7.55 -22.03 0.75
C GLU A 18 -7.20 -21.20 -0.50
N GLN A 19 -7.86 -21.47 -1.63
CA GLN A 19 -7.73 -20.64 -2.83
C GLN A 19 -8.32 -19.23 -2.62
N LEU A 20 -9.43 -19.10 -1.89
CA LEU A 20 -9.97 -17.77 -1.54
C LEU A 20 -9.02 -16.99 -0.62
N ILE A 21 -8.45 -17.63 0.40
CA ILE A 21 -7.44 -17.05 1.29
C ILE A 21 -6.22 -16.60 0.48
N TYR A 22 -5.76 -17.42 -0.47
CA TYR A 22 -4.64 -17.07 -1.35
C TYR A 22 -4.91 -15.81 -2.16
N LEU A 23 -6.08 -15.70 -2.79
CA LEU A 23 -6.45 -14.52 -3.60
C LEU A 23 -6.64 -13.27 -2.75
N LEU A 24 -7.23 -13.39 -1.56
CA LEU A 24 -7.34 -12.29 -0.61
C LEU A 24 -5.97 -11.84 -0.07
N THR A 25 -5.05 -12.78 0.14
CA THR A 25 -3.66 -12.49 0.51
C THR A 25 -2.97 -11.70 -0.60
N GLU A 26 -3.15 -12.12 -1.85
CA GLU A 26 -2.64 -11.39 -3.02
C GLU A 26 -3.26 -9.99 -3.14
N ALA A 27 -4.58 -9.87 -2.92
CA ALA A 27 -5.26 -8.58 -2.91
C ALA A 27 -4.67 -7.64 -1.85
N ALA A 28 -4.47 -8.13 -0.61
CA ALA A 28 -3.86 -7.33 0.45
C ALA A 28 -2.44 -6.84 0.09
N GLU A 29 -1.66 -7.67 -0.61
CA GLU A 29 -0.33 -7.29 -1.09
C GLU A 29 -0.38 -6.22 -2.18
N ILE A 30 -1.39 -6.28 -3.06
CA ILE A 30 -1.62 -5.29 -4.12
C ILE A 30 -2.01 -3.95 -3.51
N GLU A 31 -3.04 -3.89 -2.65
CA GLU A 31 -3.47 -2.62 -2.03
C GLU A 31 -2.32 -1.97 -1.25
N HIS A 32 -1.57 -2.78 -0.51
CA HIS A 32 -0.39 -2.29 0.20
C HIS A 32 0.73 -1.83 -0.76
N GLY A 33 0.95 -2.58 -1.84
CA GLY A 33 1.91 -2.26 -2.90
C GLY A 33 1.61 -0.92 -3.58
N LEU A 34 0.37 -0.74 -4.02
CA LEU A 34 -0.14 0.46 -4.69
C LEU A 34 -0.08 1.67 -3.77
N MET A 35 -0.54 1.54 -2.52
CA MET A 35 -0.38 2.57 -1.49
C MET A 35 1.08 3.06 -1.40
N CYS A 36 2.05 2.16 -1.31
CA CYS A 36 3.46 2.54 -1.25
C CYS A 36 3.94 3.26 -2.51
N CYS A 37 3.48 2.86 -3.70
CA CYS A 37 3.80 3.54 -4.96
C CYS A 37 3.24 4.97 -4.98
N TYR A 38 2.00 5.16 -4.54
CA TYR A 38 1.33 6.46 -4.48
C TYR A 38 2.01 7.39 -3.47
N LEU A 39 2.30 6.88 -2.27
CA LEU A 39 3.03 7.63 -1.25
C LEU A 39 4.42 8.05 -1.73
N TYR A 40 5.16 7.13 -2.37
CA TYR A 40 6.48 7.44 -2.93
C TYR A 40 6.40 8.58 -3.95
N ALA A 41 5.47 8.50 -4.91
CA ALA A 41 5.30 9.54 -5.91
C ALA A 41 4.92 10.88 -5.25
N ALA A 42 3.98 10.88 -4.32
CA ALA A 42 3.56 12.09 -3.60
C ALA A 42 4.69 12.72 -2.77
N TRP A 43 5.54 11.91 -2.13
CA TRP A 43 6.68 12.41 -1.34
C TRP A 43 7.81 12.94 -2.23
N SER A 44 7.89 12.52 -3.50
CA SER A 44 8.85 13.07 -4.46
C SER A 44 8.52 14.49 -4.93
N LEU A 45 7.27 14.96 -4.77
CA LEU A 45 6.85 16.29 -5.22
C LEU A 45 7.59 17.40 -4.45
N LYS A 46 8.00 18.44 -5.17
CA LYS A 46 8.63 19.65 -4.60
C LYS A 46 7.67 20.36 -3.66
N GLN A 47 8.21 21.02 -2.63
CA GLN A 47 7.46 21.57 -1.50
C GLN A 47 7.72 23.05 -1.25
N SER A 48 8.66 23.68 -1.96
CA SER A 48 8.89 25.12 -1.89
C SER A 48 9.21 25.75 -3.25
N THR A 49 9.07 27.07 -3.33
CA THR A 49 9.44 27.86 -4.51
C THR A 49 10.95 27.86 -4.75
N ASP A 50 11.74 27.65 -3.70
CA ASP A 50 13.21 27.57 -3.79
C ASP A 50 13.67 26.34 -4.59
N GLU A 51 12.77 25.37 -4.80
CA GLU A 51 13.00 24.19 -5.64
C GLU A 51 12.73 24.45 -7.14
N GLY A 52 12.57 25.73 -7.53
CA GLY A 52 12.43 26.15 -8.92
C GLY A 52 11.00 26.07 -9.47
N LEU A 53 9.99 26.17 -8.59
CA LEU A 53 8.59 26.32 -8.99
C LEU A 53 8.13 27.76 -8.72
N SER A 54 7.33 28.33 -9.63
CA SER A 54 6.56 29.53 -9.32
C SER A 54 5.52 29.24 -8.22
N ALA A 55 5.03 30.28 -7.54
CA ALA A 55 3.99 30.12 -6.51
C ALA A 55 2.72 29.46 -7.05
N GLU A 56 2.35 29.75 -8.30
CA GLU A 56 1.19 29.13 -8.95
C GLU A 56 1.42 27.64 -9.25
N GLN A 57 2.61 27.30 -9.76
CA GLN A 57 3.01 25.91 -9.98
C GLN A 57 3.04 25.12 -8.67
N LEU A 58 3.63 25.69 -7.62
CA LEU A 58 3.68 25.06 -6.29
C LEU A 58 2.27 24.80 -5.75
N ALA A 59 1.35 25.77 -5.84
CA ALA A 59 -0.03 25.59 -5.39
C ALA A 59 -0.77 24.46 -6.14
N LYS A 60 -0.47 24.24 -7.43
CA LYS A 60 -1.01 23.12 -8.21
C LYS A 60 -0.38 21.79 -7.79
N VAL A 61 0.95 21.76 -7.64
CA VAL A 61 1.71 20.58 -7.16
C VAL A 61 1.25 20.16 -5.77
N ASP A 62 0.99 21.12 -4.88
CA ASP A 62 0.46 20.83 -3.55
C ASP A 62 -0.94 20.24 -3.60
N ARG A 63 -1.81 20.68 -4.51
CA ARG A 63 -3.12 20.02 -4.70
C ARG A 63 -2.95 18.57 -5.16
N TRP A 64 -2.07 18.31 -6.13
CA TRP A 64 -1.78 16.93 -6.57
C TRP A 64 -1.26 16.09 -5.41
N ARG A 65 -0.34 16.62 -4.61
CA ARG A 65 0.20 15.94 -3.42
C ARG A 65 -0.90 15.53 -2.44
N HIS A 66 -1.85 16.42 -2.15
CA HIS A 66 -2.99 16.11 -1.29
C HIS A 66 -3.93 15.07 -1.91
N GLN A 67 -4.20 15.15 -3.21
CA GLN A 67 -5.05 14.17 -3.91
C GLN A 67 -4.42 12.76 -3.89
N ILE A 68 -3.13 12.64 -4.23
CA ILE A 68 -2.42 11.36 -4.21
C ILE A 68 -2.32 10.81 -2.77
N HIS A 69 -2.14 11.67 -1.77
CA HIS A 69 -2.20 11.25 -0.36
C HIS A 69 -3.60 10.78 0.05
N GLY A 70 -4.67 11.41 -0.45
CA GLY A 70 -6.05 10.97 -0.23
C GLY A 70 -6.28 9.56 -0.79
N VAL A 71 -5.90 9.33 -2.04
CA VAL A 71 -5.96 7.99 -2.67
C VAL A 71 -5.16 6.97 -1.87
N ALA A 72 -3.93 7.30 -1.45
CA ALA A 72 -3.14 6.39 -0.62
C ALA A 72 -3.78 6.08 0.75
N MET A 73 -4.61 6.97 1.30
CA MET A 73 -5.39 6.70 2.52
C MET A 73 -6.60 5.81 2.23
N GLU A 74 -7.25 5.96 1.07
CA GLU A 74 -8.29 5.04 0.59
C GLU A 74 -7.71 3.63 0.41
N GLU A 75 -6.47 3.47 -0.08
CA GLU A 75 -5.80 2.17 -0.12
C GLU A 75 -5.52 1.56 1.27
N MET A 76 -5.35 2.38 2.32
CA MET A 76 -5.25 1.86 3.70
C MET A 76 -6.59 1.27 4.16
N LEU A 77 -7.70 1.91 3.78
CA LEU A 77 -9.04 1.41 4.03
C LEU A 77 -9.27 0.11 3.25
N HIS A 78 -8.86 0.03 1.98
CA HIS A 78 -8.94 -1.19 1.19
C HIS A 78 -8.17 -2.33 1.84
N LEU A 79 -6.92 -2.08 2.26
CA LEU A 79 -6.11 -3.05 2.99
C LEU A 79 -6.81 -3.51 4.29
N ALA A 80 -7.44 -2.61 5.05
CA ALA A 80 -8.19 -2.97 6.25
C ALA A 80 -9.42 -3.84 5.92
N LEU A 81 -10.17 -3.52 4.85
CA LEU A 81 -11.33 -4.28 4.40
C LEU A 81 -10.93 -5.68 3.90
N VAL A 82 -9.84 -5.81 3.13
CA VAL A 82 -9.31 -7.12 2.70
C VAL A 82 -8.90 -7.97 3.90
N ASN A 83 -8.28 -7.34 4.91
CA ASN A 83 -7.95 -8.03 6.15
C ASN A 83 -9.21 -8.48 6.92
N ASN A 84 -10.28 -7.68 6.94
CA ASN A 84 -11.56 -8.12 7.47
C ASN A 84 -12.16 -9.29 6.69
N LEU A 85 -12.07 -9.29 5.36
CA LEU A 85 -12.48 -10.42 4.51
C LEU A 85 -11.69 -11.69 4.86
N LEU A 86 -10.35 -11.61 4.97
CA LEU A 86 -9.49 -12.72 5.42
C LEU A 86 -9.92 -13.26 6.79
N MET A 87 -10.07 -12.37 7.76
CA MET A 87 -10.43 -12.74 9.13
C MET A 87 -11.82 -13.35 9.21
N SER A 88 -12.78 -12.86 8.42
CA SER A 88 -14.16 -13.36 8.41
C SER A 88 -14.24 -14.86 8.10
N ILE A 89 -13.31 -15.39 7.29
CA ILE A 89 -13.25 -16.82 6.91
C ILE A 89 -12.25 -17.64 7.73
N GLY A 90 -11.66 -17.03 8.76
CA GLY A 90 -10.76 -17.68 9.72
C GLY A 90 -9.26 -17.51 9.44
N SER A 91 -8.86 -16.73 8.45
CA SER A 91 -7.44 -16.43 8.19
C SER A 91 -6.93 -15.31 9.11
N PRO A 92 -5.67 -15.33 9.59
CA PRO A 92 -5.08 -14.15 10.20
C PRO A 92 -4.97 -12.98 9.20
N PRO A 93 -4.79 -11.74 9.68
CA PRO A 93 -4.51 -10.62 8.81
C PRO A 93 -3.16 -10.77 8.09
N HIS A 94 -3.07 -10.22 6.89
CA HIS A 94 -1.89 -10.18 6.04
C HIS A 94 -1.50 -8.74 5.70
N PHE A 95 -0.32 -8.34 6.20
CA PHE A 95 0.30 -7.02 5.92
C PHE A 95 1.67 -7.15 5.25
N ALA A 96 2.21 -8.38 5.15
CA ALA A 96 3.50 -8.63 4.51
C ALA A 96 3.34 -8.55 2.99
N ARG A 97 4.43 -8.22 2.29
CA ARG A 97 4.51 -8.27 0.81
C ARG A 97 5.96 -8.44 0.36
N GLN A 98 6.16 -8.64 -0.94
CA GLN A 98 7.52 -8.60 -1.52
C GLN A 98 8.16 -7.23 -1.34
N ASN A 99 9.47 -7.21 -1.13
CA ASN A 99 10.23 -5.96 -1.16
C ASN A 99 10.37 -5.45 -2.60
N PHE A 100 10.42 -4.13 -2.77
CA PHE A 100 10.64 -3.53 -4.08
C PHE A 100 12.09 -3.70 -4.54
N PRO A 101 12.34 -3.86 -5.86
CA PRO A 101 11.33 -4.06 -6.92
C PRO A 101 10.67 -5.45 -6.83
N VAL A 102 9.37 -5.51 -7.13
CA VAL A 102 8.65 -6.79 -7.21
C VAL A 102 9.04 -7.51 -8.50
N ALA A 103 9.46 -8.77 -8.39
CA ALA A 103 9.89 -9.55 -9.53
C ALA A 103 8.71 -9.86 -10.50
N PRO A 104 8.93 -9.85 -11.82
CA PRO A 104 7.94 -10.32 -12.79
C PRO A 104 7.46 -11.74 -12.49
N GLY A 105 6.17 -12.01 -12.71
CA GLY A 105 5.53 -13.29 -12.41
C GLY A 105 4.90 -13.36 -11.02
N TYR A 106 5.26 -12.43 -10.12
CA TYR A 106 4.63 -12.36 -8.80
C TYR A 106 3.18 -11.86 -8.88
N HIS A 107 2.93 -10.80 -9.63
CA HIS A 107 1.60 -10.31 -10.04
C HIS A 107 1.37 -10.58 -11.55
N PRO A 108 0.16 -10.41 -12.10
CA PRO A 108 -0.06 -10.51 -13.54
C PRO A 108 0.80 -9.51 -14.32
N ALA A 109 1.06 -9.79 -15.60
CA ALA A 109 1.83 -8.90 -16.48
C ALA A 109 1.17 -7.52 -16.72
N SER A 110 -0.10 -7.36 -16.34
CA SER A 110 -0.81 -6.09 -16.37
C SER A 110 -0.66 -5.28 -15.07
N LEU A 111 0.00 -5.80 -14.04
CA LEU A 111 0.17 -5.12 -12.75
C LEU A 111 1.66 -4.95 -12.40
N VAL A 112 2.22 -3.80 -12.77
CA VAL A 112 3.60 -3.43 -12.44
C VAL A 112 3.62 -2.59 -11.17
N VAL A 113 3.98 -3.19 -10.04
CA VAL A 113 4.07 -2.52 -8.74
C VAL A 113 5.53 -2.08 -8.49
N ARG A 114 5.81 -0.79 -8.72
CA ARG A 114 7.17 -0.23 -8.70
C ARG A 114 7.21 1.21 -8.20
N LEU A 115 8.20 1.51 -7.37
CA LEU A 115 8.45 2.86 -6.85
C LEU A 115 9.06 3.78 -7.92
N ALA A 116 8.41 4.91 -8.19
CA ALA A 116 8.88 5.91 -9.15
C ALA A 116 8.44 7.33 -8.74
N PRO A 117 9.25 8.37 -9.03
CA PRO A 117 8.87 9.76 -8.77
C PRO A 117 7.62 10.15 -9.57
N CYS A 118 6.97 11.26 -9.18
CA CYS A 118 5.75 11.76 -9.82
C CYS A 118 6.03 12.44 -11.19
N THR A 119 6.56 11.65 -12.11
CA THR A 119 6.68 11.99 -13.53
C THR A 119 5.31 11.88 -14.20
N ARG A 120 5.18 12.46 -15.40
CA ARG A 120 3.95 12.29 -16.19
C ARG A 120 3.65 10.82 -16.53
N ASP A 121 4.70 10.04 -16.79
CA ASP A 121 4.60 8.61 -17.07
C ASP A 121 4.16 7.82 -15.84
N THR A 122 4.63 8.17 -14.63
CA THR A 122 4.13 7.57 -13.38
C THR A 122 2.65 7.87 -13.15
N VAL A 123 2.20 9.10 -13.45
CA VAL A 123 0.76 9.43 -13.37
C VAL A 123 -0.05 8.63 -14.40
N SER A 124 0.46 8.48 -15.63
CA SER A 124 -0.17 7.59 -16.63
C SER A 124 -0.23 6.14 -16.16
N HIS A 125 0.81 5.68 -15.44
CA HIS A 125 0.84 4.35 -14.86
C HIS A 125 -0.24 4.16 -13.80
N PHE A 126 -0.44 5.16 -12.93
CA PHE A 126 -1.54 5.12 -11.94
C PHE A 126 -2.91 5.09 -12.62
N VAL A 127 -3.12 5.88 -13.68
CA VAL A 127 -4.35 5.81 -14.50
C VAL A 127 -4.55 4.41 -15.10
N TYR A 128 -3.47 3.76 -15.53
CA TYR A 128 -3.53 2.42 -16.09
C TYR A 128 -3.86 1.37 -15.03
N LEU A 129 -3.25 1.44 -13.83
CA LEU A 129 -3.50 0.51 -12.74
C LEU A 129 -4.95 0.58 -12.22
N GLU A 130 -5.48 1.80 -12.07
CA GLU A 130 -6.85 2.05 -11.58
C GLU A 130 -7.93 1.94 -12.65
N ARG A 131 -7.57 1.56 -13.88
CA ARG A 131 -8.53 1.56 -14.98
C ARG A 131 -9.70 0.61 -14.71
N PRO A 132 -10.94 1.02 -15.03
CA PRO A 132 -12.09 0.14 -14.90
C PRO A 132 -11.96 -1.16 -15.69
N GLU A 133 -12.56 -2.23 -15.17
CA GLU A 133 -12.72 -3.49 -15.88
C GLU A 133 -13.21 -3.29 -17.33
N GLY A 134 -12.59 -3.99 -18.28
CA GLY A 134 -12.93 -3.91 -19.71
C GLY A 134 -12.39 -2.67 -20.43
N MET A 135 -11.79 -1.71 -19.72
CA MET A 135 -11.13 -0.56 -20.34
C MET A 135 -9.75 -0.97 -20.88
N ARG A 136 -9.58 -0.88 -22.21
CA ARG A 136 -8.29 -1.09 -22.87
C ARG A 136 -7.47 0.19 -22.88
N LEU A 137 -6.39 0.21 -22.12
CA LEU A 137 -5.37 1.26 -22.13
C LEU A 137 -3.98 0.64 -22.36
N PRO A 138 -3.06 1.31 -23.06
CA PRO A 138 -1.67 0.86 -23.13
C PRO A 138 -0.97 1.06 -21.78
N GLN A 139 0.03 0.22 -21.50
CA GLN A 139 0.92 0.44 -20.35
C GLN A 139 1.69 1.76 -20.53
N ALA A 140 1.95 2.43 -19.40
CA ALA A 140 2.69 3.68 -19.41
C ALA A 140 4.17 3.46 -19.77
N LYS A 141 4.79 4.48 -20.36
CA LYS A 141 6.19 4.43 -20.76
C LYS A 141 7.10 4.18 -19.55
N GLY A 142 8.01 3.23 -19.68
CA GLY A 142 8.92 2.79 -18.62
C GLY A 142 8.27 1.88 -17.57
N PHE A 143 7.01 1.49 -17.75
CA PHE A 143 6.28 0.51 -16.92
C PHE A 143 5.76 -0.66 -17.76
N GLU A 144 6.26 -0.82 -18.98
CA GLU A 144 5.92 -1.94 -19.84
C GLU A 144 6.48 -3.24 -19.26
N THR A 145 5.65 -4.27 -19.21
CA THR A 145 6.13 -5.62 -18.92
C THR A 145 6.73 -6.21 -20.19
N GLU A 146 8.06 -6.38 -20.19
CA GLU A 146 8.80 -6.92 -21.35
C GLU A 146 8.42 -8.37 -21.68
N LEU A 147 8.03 -9.14 -20.65
CA LEU A 147 7.65 -10.53 -20.76
C LEU A 147 6.12 -10.64 -20.81
N GLY A 148 5.56 -11.00 -21.97
CA GLY A 148 4.13 -11.33 -22.11
C GLY A 148 3.78 -12.67 -21.46
N TYR A 149 3.97 -12.80 -20.14
CA TYR A 149 3.61 -14.01 -19.39
C TYR A 149 2.15 -13.97 -18.94
N ARG A 150 1.60 -15.16 -18.71
CA ARG A 150 0.31 -15.37 -18.07
C ARG A 150 0.51 -16.27 -16.85
N ARG A 151 -0.17 -15.96 -15.76
CA ARG A 151 -0.21 -16.82 -14.57
C ARG A 151 -1.30 -17.89 -14.72
N GLY A 152 -1.39 -18.80 -13.76
CA GLY A 152 -2.34 -19.93 -13.81
C GLY A 152 -1.73 -21.22 -14.37
N ALA A 153 -1.96 -22.32 -13.65
CA ALA A 153 -1.39 -23.62 -13.98
C ALA A 153 -2.16 -24.38 -15.08
N GLY A 154 -3.30 -23.86 -15.57
CA GLY A 154 -4.16 -24.52 -16.56
C GLY A 154 -4.80 -25.84 -16.08
N VAL A 155 -4.62 -26.21 -14.81
CA VAL A 155 -5.16 -27.44 -14.21
C VAL A 155 -6.22 -27.05 -13.19
N ALA A 156 -7.47 -27.47 -13.45
CA ALA A 156 -8.64 -27.01 -12.71
C ALA A 156 -8.75 -27.54 -11.27
N THR A 157 -8.07 -28.63 -10.91
CA THR A 157 -8.36 -29.42 -9.69
C THR A 157 -7.17 -29.52 -8.73
N ARG A 158 -6.31 -28.50 -8.65
CA ARG A 158 -5.20 -28.51 -7.69
C ARG A 158 -5.72 -28.22 -6.28
N LEU A 159 -5.23 -28.99 -5.32
CA LEU A 159 -5.49 -28.79 -3.88
C LEU A 159 -4.58 -27.71 -3.27
N THR A 160 -3.42 -27.47 -3.88
CA THR A 160 -2.54 -26.37 -3.47
C THR A 160 -3.08 -25.08 -4.11
N PRO A 161 -3.27 -23.99 -3.35
CA PRO A 161 -3.63 -22.70 -3.93
C PRO A 161 -2.57 -22.21 -4.92
N ASN A 162 -3.00 -21.60 -6.01
CA ASN A 162 -2.09 -21.12 -7.06
C ASN A 162 -2.50 -19.74 -7.56
N ALA A 163 -1.53 -19.03 -8.14
CA ALA A 163 -1.77 -17.78 -8.86
C ALA A 163 -2.76 -17.98 -10.01
N GLU A 164 -3.75 -17.10 -10.10
CA GLU A 164 -4.64 -16.94 -11.25
C GLU A 164 -4.23 -15.72 -12.08
N ASP A 165 -4.64 -15.67 -13.33
CA ASP A 165 -4.36 -14.52 -14.21
C ASP A 165 -5.59 -13.63 -14.33
N TYR A 166 -5.35 -12.32 -14.40
CA TYR A 166 -6.39 -11.29 -14.53
C TYR A 166 -5.77 -9.98 -15.01
N ASP A 167 -6.60 -9.06 -15.52
CA ASP A 167 -6.10 -7.84 -16.20
C ASP A 167 -6.11 -6.57 -15.32
N THR A 168 -7.10 -6.42 -14.43
CA THR A 168 -7.27 -5.26 -13.54
C THR A 168 -7.49 -5.70 -12.08
N VAL A 169 -7.35 -4.77 -11.14
CA VAL A 169 -7.68 -5.02 -9.73
C VAL A 169 -9.16 -5.38 -9.57
N GLY A 170 -10.06 -4.77 -10.33
CA GLY A 170 -11.48 -5.11 -10.37
C GLY A 170 -11.75 -6.56 -10.80
N HIS A 171 -10.99 -7.11 -11.75
CA HIS A 171 -11.11 -8.54 -12.08
C HIS A 171 -10.74 -9.44 -10.90
N LEU A 172 -9.69 -9.09 -10.12
CA LEU A 172 -9.31 -9.82 -8.91
C LEU A 172 -10.47 -9.85 -7.91
N TYR A 173 -11.06 -8.68 -7.63
CA TYR A 173 -12.18 -8.57 -6.70
C TYR A 173 -13.46 -9.24 -7.20
N ALA A 174 -13.76 -9.18 -8.50
CA ALA A 174 -14.88 -9.93 -9.08
C ALA A 174 -14.70 -11.45 -8.90
N GLY A 175 -13.47 -11.95 -9.02
CA GLY A 175 -13.13 -13.34 -8.72
C GLY A 175 -13.29 -13.70 -7.25
N ILE A 176 -12.86 -12.82 -6.35
CA ILE A 176 -13.02 -12.97 -4.90
C ILE A 176 -14.51 -12.97 -4.50
N GLU A 177 -15.30 -12.03 -5.04
CA GLU A 177 -16.75 -11.94 -4.82
C GLU A 177 -17.45 -13.22 -5.24
N HIS A 178 -17.18 -13.70 -6.46
CA HIS A 178 -17.70 -14.97 -6.95
C HIS A 178 -17.29 -16.15 -6.06
N GLY A 179 -16.06 -16.15 -5.55
CA GLY A 179 -15.57 -17.14 -4.59
C GLY A 179 -16.35 -17.15 -3.29
N PHE A 180 -16.67 -15.98 -2.72
CA PHE A 180 -17.53 -15.87 -1.55
C PHE A 180 -18.94 -16.40 -1.82
N GLU A 181 -19.55 -16.04 -2.95
CA GLU A 181 -20.89 -16.51 -3.34
C GLU A 181 -20.93 -18.03 -3.49
N GLN A 182 -19.97 -18.59 -4.24
CA GLN A 182 -19.89 -20.02 -4.50
C GLN A 182 -19.69 -20.81 -3.21
N LEU A 183 -18.68 -20.44 -2.40
CA LEU A 183 -18.41 -21.14 -1.15
C LEU A 183 -19.53 -20.97 -0.12
N SER A 184 -20.23 -19.84 -0.11
CA SER A 184 -21.41 -19.65 0.75
C SER A 184 -22.54 -20.60 0.33
N ALA A 185 -22.76 -20.79 -0.97
CA ALA A 185 -23.78 -21.71 -1.48
C ALA A 185 -23.42 -23.19 -1.22
N GLU A 186 -22.14 -23.54 -1.31
CA GLU A 186 -21.66 -24.93 -1.15
C GLU A 186 -21.51 -25.35 0.32
N LEU A 187 -20.94 -24.48 1.16
CA LEU A 187 -20.63 -24.78 2.57
C LEU A 187 -21.74 -24.32 3.52
N GLY A 188 -22.51 -23.31 3.12
CA GLY A 188 -23.36 -22.51 4.00
C GLY A 188 -22.58 -21.39 4.70
N GLU A 189 -23.22 -20.23 4.87
CA GLU A 189 -22.57 -19.04 5.44
C GLU A 189 -21.99 -19.28 6.84
N SER A 190 -22.69 -20.00 7.73
CA SER A 190 -22.19 -20.31 9.07
C SER A 190 -20.91 -21.17 9.06
N ALA A 191 -20.71 -21.96 8.00
CA ALA A 191 -19.51 -22.78 7.86
C ALA A 191 -18.38 -22.00 7.18
N LEU A 192 -18.67 -21.01 6.34
CA LEU A 192 -17.68 -20.15 5.69
C LEU A 192 -17.18 -19.05 6.63
N PHE A 193 -18.10 -18.26 7.18
CA PHE A 193 -17.81 -17.11 8.05
C PHE A 193 -17.58 -17.55 9.50
N ILE A 194 -16.43 -18.19 9.73
CA ILE A 194 -16.04 -18.75 11.03
C ILE A 194 -15.17 -17.82 11.87
N GLY A 195 -14.81 -16.67 11.33
CA GLY A 195 -13.98 -15.66 12.00
C GLY A 195 -14.73 -14.95 13.13
N ALA A 196 -14.01 -14.63 14.20
CA ALA A 196 -14.53 -13.78 15.28
C ALA A 196 -14.66 -12.33 14.80
N PRO A 197 -15.87 -11.72 14.78
CA PRO A 197 -16.04 -10.31 14.40
C PRO A 197 -15.22 -9.36 15.27
N GLU A 198 -14.94 -9.73 16.52
CA GLU A 198 -14.15 -8.96 17.48
C GLU A 198 -12.66 -8.87 17.12
N ALA A 199 -12.17 -9.70 16.18
CA ALA A 199 -10.81 -9.62 15.65
C ALA A 199 -10.68 -8.59 14.52
N GLN A 200 -11.81 -8.14 13.96
CA GLN A 200 -11.86 -7.23 12.81
C GLN A 200 -11.69 -5.77 13.23
N ILE A 201 -11.45 -4.90 12.26
CA ILE A 201 -11.49 -3.44 12.46
C ILE A 201 -12.89 -2.94 12.08
N ASP A 202 -13.47 -2.08 12.91
CA ASP A 202 -14.70 -1.37 12.59
C ASP A 202 -14.54 0.15 12.81
N THR A 203 -15.63 0.89 12.62
CA THR A 203 -15.66 2.35 12.71
C THR A 203 -15.28 2.90 14.09
N ASP A 204 -15.40 2.09 15.15
CA ASP A 204 -15.01 2.50 16.51
C ASP A 204 -13.49 2.49 16.68
N LEU A 205 -12.79 1.63 15.93
CA LEU A 205 -11.34 1.48 15.97
C LEU A 205 -10.64 2.38 14.95
N LEU A 206 -11.16 2.46 13.72
CA LEU A 206 -10.69 3.36 12.67
C LEU A 206 -11.87 4.09 12.04
N SER A 207 -11.92 5.41 12.22
CA SER A 207 -13.03 6.26 11.78
C SER A 207 -13.02 6.56 10.28
N PHE A 208 -13.05 5.52 9.44
CA PHE A 208 -13.39 5.63 8.02
C PHE A 208 -14.88 5.36 7.83
N GLU A 209 -15.59 6.24 7.12
CA GLU A 209 -17.05 6.14 6.92
C GLU A 209 -17.47 4.81 6.29
N SER A 210 -16.66 4.26 5.38
CA SER A 210 -16.96 3.01 4.68
C SER A 210 -16.37 1.75 5.35
N MET A 211 -15.73 1.89 6.52
CA MET A 211 -15.21 0.75 7.27
C MET A 211 -16.36 -0.12 7.78
N ARG A 212 -16.22 -1.45 7.67
CA ARG A 212 -17.23 -2.39 8.16
C ARG A 212 -16.63 -3.72 8.59
N ALA A 213 -17.24 -4.34 9.59
CA ALA A 213 -17.01 -5.76 9.85
C ALA A 213 -17.70 -6.61 8.77
N VAL A 214 -17.08 -7.73 8.43
CA VAL A 214 -17.59 -8.76 7.50
C VAL A 214 -17.96 -9.99 8.31
N THR A 215 -19.25 -10.31 8.37
CA THR A 215 -19.79 -11.41 9.19
C THR A 215 -20.65 -12.39 8.40
N ASP A 216 -20.94 -12.07 7.15
CA ASP A 216 -21.83 -12.82 6.27
C ASP A 216 -21.53 -12.48 4.80
N LEU A 217 -22.20 -13.16 3.87
CA LEU A 217 -21.99 -12.93 2.44
C LEU A 217 -22.35 -11.49 2.03
N ASN A 218 -23.40 -10.93 2.61
CA ASN A 218 -23.86 -9.59 2.28
C ASN A 218 -22.80 -8.52 2.61
N SER A 219 -22.26 -8.57 3.83
CA SER A 219 -21.21 -7.67 4.29
C SER A 219 -19.89 -7.88 3.55
N ALA A 220 -19.58 -9.11 3.11
CA ALA A 220 -18.42 -9.40 2.28
C ALA A 220 -18.54 -8.74 0.90
N VAL A 221 -19.66 -8.96 0.20
CA VAL A 221 -19.96 -8.33 -1.10
C VAL A 221 -19.93 -6.81 -0.98
N ALA A 222 -20.48 -6.25 0.10
CA ALA A 222 -20.52 -4.81 0.29
C ALA A 222 -19.15 -4.19 0.64
N ALA A 223 -18.25 -4.95 1.29
CA ALA A 223 -16.86 -4.56 1.47
C ALA A 223 -16.11 -4.54 0.13
N ILE A 224 -16.29 -5.59 -0.69
CA ILE A 224 -15.69 -5.68 -2.04
C ILE A 224 -16.19 -4.54 -2.93
N ALA A 225 -17.49 -4.28 -2.92
CA ALA A 225 -18.07 -3.17 -3.67
C ALA A 225 -17.46 -1.81 -3.27
N THR A 226 -17.20 -1.60 -1.98
CA THR A 226 -16.55 -0.37 -1.50
C THR A 226 -15.16 -0.19 -2.13
N ILE A 227 -14.35 -1.25 -2.14
CA ILE A 227 -12.99 -1.24 -2.70
C ILE A 227 -13.03 -0.92 -4.20
N VAL A 228 -13.87 -1.63 -4.95
CA VAL A 228 -13.98 -1.45 -6.41
C VAL A 228 -14.54 -0.07 -6.77
N GLU A 229 -15.56 0.42 -6.05
CA GLU A 229 -16.16 1.73 -6.32
C GLU A 229 -15.21 2.90 -6.03
N GLN A 230 -14.36 2.79 -5.01
CA GLN A 230 -13.36 3.83 -4.69
C GLN A 230 -12.17 3.80 -5.67
N GLY A 231 -11.66 2.62 -6.01
CA GLY A 231 -10.55 2.46 -6.98
C GLY A 231 -10.94 2.84 -8.41
N GLU A 232 -11.77 1.99 -9.03
CA GLU A 232 -12.12 2.10 -10.46
C GLU A 232 -13.30 3.04 -10.70
N GLY A 233 -14.20 3.17 -9.72
CA GLY A 233 -15.48 3.88 -9.84
C GLY A 233 -16.67 2.92 -9.90
N GLY A 234 -17.83 3.39 -9.42
CA GLY A 234 -19.08 2.64 -9.50
C GLY A 234 -19.86 2.87 -10.80
N ARG A 235 -20.96 2.10 -10.99
CA ARG A 235 -21.90 2.28 -12.11
C ARG A 235 -22.63 3.64 -12.10
N ARG A 236 -22.54 4.45 -11.03
CA ARG A 236 -23.42 5.60 -10.80
C ARG A 236 -22.76 6.94 -10.46
N ASP A 237 -21.47 7.03 -10.16
CA ASP A 237 -20.77 8.34 -10.07
C ASP A 237 -19.25 8.13 -10.15
N HIS A 238 -18.64 8.63 -11.22
CA HIS A 238 -17.24 8.38 -11.60
C HIS A 238 -16.29 9.54 -11.25
N GLU A 239 -16.78 10.66 -10.70
CA GLU A 239 -15.96 11.87 -10.57
C GLU A 239 -14.94 11.82 -9.42
N LYS A 240 -15.05 10.85 -8.51
CA LYS A 240 -14.21 10.76 -7.30
C LYS A 240 -13.33 9.51 -7.20
N SER A 241 -13.45 8.55 -8.11
CA SER A 241 -12.63 7.33 -8.06
C SER A 241 -11.14 7.63 -8.23
N HIS A 242 -10.27 6.73 -7.78
CA HIS A 242 -8.82 6.85 -7.94
C HIS A 242 -8.46 7.10 -9.42
N TYR A 243 -9.06 6.32 -10.32
CA TYR A 243 -8.95 6.51 -11.77
C TYR A 243 -9.22 7.96 -12.20
N ALA A 244 -10.36 8.52 -11.81
CA ALA A 244 -10.76 9.86 -12.21
C ALA A 244 -9.87 10.95 -11.61
N GLN A 245 -9.41 10.74 -10.37
CA GLN A 245 -8.45 11.63 -9.70
C GLN A 245 -7.11 11.64 -10.46
N PHE A 246 -6.55 10.48 -10.81
CA PHE A 246 -5.31 10.41 -11.57
C PHE A 246 -5.44 10.92 -13.00
N VAL A 247 -6.58 10.68 -13.68
CA VAL A 247 -6.87 11.29 -14.99
C VAL A 247 -6.88 12.81 -14.89
N THR A 248 -7.48 13.36 -13.81
CA THR A 248 -7.52 14.80 -13.56
C THR A 248 -6.12 15.37 -13.34
N ILE A 249 -5.30 14.71 -12.52
CA ILE A 249 -3.90 15.09 -12.31
C ILE A 249 -3.14 15.05 -13.65
N GLY A 250 -3.31 13.99 -14.45
CA GLY A 250 -2.68 13.84 -15.76
C GLY A 250 -3.00 15.00 -16.71
N LYS A 251 -4.28 15.36 -16.84
CA LYS A 251 -4.72 16.52 -17.65
C LYS A 251 -4.12 17.84 -17.17
N GLN A 252 -4.09 18.05 -15.86
CA GLN A 252 -3.48 19.26 -15.29
C GLN A 252 -1.97 19.28 -15.52
N TYR A 253 -1.30 18.14 -15.43
CA TYR A 253 0.13 17.99 -15.72
C TYR A 253 0.43 18.33 -17.18
N ASP A 254 -0.36 17.81 -18.12
CA ASP A 254 -0.22 18.08 -19.56
C ASP A 254 -0.38 19.59 -19.86
N ALA A 255 -1.34 20.26 -19.20
CA ALA A 255 -1.52 21.70 -19.34
C ALA A 255 -0.32 22.50 -18.80
N MET A 256 0.32 22.03 -17.73
CA MET A 256 1.50 22.68 -17.17
C MET A 256 2.73 22.52 -18.06
N LEU A 257 2.92 21.32 -18.65
CA LEU A 257 3.99 21.07 -19.63
C LEU A 257 3.78 21.86 -20.93
N ALA A 258 2.53 22.05 -21.35
CA ALA A 258 2.22 22.88 -22.52
C ALA A 258 2.52 24.38 -22.28
N ALA A 259 2.35 24.85 -21.04
CA ALA A 259 2.67 26.22 -20.66
C ALA A 259 4.18 26.43 -20.42
N ASP A 260 4.87 25.42 -19.87
CA ASP A 260 6.30 25.43 -19.57
C ASP A 260 6.89 24.03 -19.79
N SER A 261 7.61 23.83 -20.89
CA SER A 261 8.22 22.55 -21.23
C SER A 261 9.33 22.12 -20.26
N GLY A 262 9.85 23.04 -19.43
CA GLY A 262 10.82 22.77 -18.37
C GLY A 262 10.19 22.39 -17.03
N PHE A 263 8.86 22.40 -16.93
CA PHE A 263 8.14 22.14 -15.68
C PHE A 263 8.49 20.75 -15.11
N THR A 264 9.15 20.76 -13.95
CA THR A 264 9.55 19.55 -13.22
C THR A 264 9.01 19.63 -11.79
N PRO A 265 7.85 19.00 -11.49
CA PRO A 265 7.17 19.13 -10.20
C PRO A 265 7.75 18.26 -9.07
N TYR A 266 8.72 17.40 -9.39
CA TYR A 266 9.30 16.44 -8.45
C TYR A 266 10.81 16.67 -8.28
N ARG A 267 11.34 16.24 -7.14
CA ARG A 267 12.78 16.17 -6.83
C ARG A 267 13.43 15.02 -7.61
N PRO A 268 14.72 15.08 -7.96
CA PRO A 268 15.40 14.04 -8.72
C PRO A 268 15.70 12.80 -7.86
N VAL A 269 14.69 12.17 -7.26
CA VAL A 269 14.86 10.97 -6.42
C VAL A 269 15.11 9.74 -7.28
N ALA A 270 15.93 8.82 -6.76
CA ALA A 270 16.31 7.60 -7.45
C ALA A 270 15.12 6.67 -7.67
N PRO A 271 14.80 6.26 -8.92
CA PRO A 271 13.75 5.29 -9.17
C PRO A 271 14.14 3.95 -8.54
N THR A 272 13.19 3.26 -7.89
CA THR A 272 13.44 1.97 -7.23
C THR A 272 14.68 1.99 -6.32
N PRO A 273 14.68 2.81 -5.24
CA PRO A 273 15.81 2.84 -4.33
C PRO A 273 15.93 1.51 -3.58
N VAL A 274 17.15 1.06 -3.29
CA VAL A 274 17.40 -0.15 -2.50
C VAL A 274 18.45 0.10 -1.42
N MET A 275 18.33 -0.64 -0.32
CA MET A 275 19.30 -0.60 0.78
C MET A 275 20.57 -1.36 0.44
N PHE A 276 20.42 -2.55 -0.14
CA PHE A 276 21.52 -3.44 -0.48
C PHE A 276 21.93 -3.25 -1.94
N ARG A 277 23.19 -3.55 -2.25
CA ARG A 277 23.68 -3.52 -3.63
C ARG A 277 22.85 -4.49 -4.48
N PRO A 278 22.24 -4.03 -5.60
CA PRO A 278 21.52 -4.91 -6.52
C PRO A 278 22.41 -6.05 -7.00
N ILE A 279 21.84 -7.25 -7.08
CA ILE A 279 22.50 -8.42 -7.67
C ILE A 279 22.33 -8.42 -9.19
N ALA A 280 21.16 -7.99 -9.66
CA ALA A 280 20.84 -7.84 -11.08
C ALA A 280 20.95 -6.36 -11.49
N ASP A 281 21.11 -6.11 -12.79
CA ASP A 281 21.01 -4.78 -13.39
C ASP A 281 19.55 -4.51 -13.77
N ASP A 282 18.69 -4.36 -12.75
CA ASP A 282 17.25 -4.17 -12.87
C ASP A 282 16.83 -2.69 -12.77
N GLY A 283 17.80 -1.78 -12.87
CA GLY A 283 17.59 -0.35 -12.73
C GLY A 283 17.41 0.14 -11.28
N ALA A 284 17.58 -0.74 -10.28
CA ALA A 284 17.56 -0.35 -8.88
C ALA A 284 18.78 0.51 -8.51
N THR A 285 18.56 1.54 -7.69
CA THR A 285 19.63 2.45 -7.24
C THR A 285 19.92 2.23 -5.77
N GLN A 286 21.15 1.83 -5.44
CA GLN A 286 21.54 1.68 -4.04
C GLN A 286 21.68 3.04 -3.34
N VAL A 287 20.94 3.21 -2.24
CA VAL A 287 21.16 4.32 -1.29
C VAL A 287 22.37 3.97 -0.43
N SER A 288 23.50 4.61 -0.73
CA SER A 288 24.82 4.31 -0.15
C SER A 288 25.53 5.53 0.43
N ALA A 289 25.03 6.74 0.23
CA ALA A 289 25.53 7.92 0.93
C ALA A 289 25.35 7.71 2.45
N PRO A 290 26.40 7.89 3.29
CA PRO A 290 26.38 7.43 4.69
C PRO A 290 25.16 7.91 5.50
N GLU A 291 24.86 9.22 5.46
CA GLU A 291 23.72 9.77 6.21
C GLU A 291 22.37 9.29 5.64
N SER A 292 22.25 9.20 4.31
CA SER A 292 21.02 8.74 3.65
C SER A 292 20.75 7.26 3.93
N ALA A 293 21.80 6.43 3.99
CA ALA A 293 21.68 5.01 4.28
C ALA A 293 21.17 4.76 5.71
N VAL A 294 21.70 5.50 6.70
CA VAL A 294 21.23 5.39 8.10
C VAL A 294 19.80 5.91 8.23
N MET A 295 19.45 7.02 7.57
CA MET A 295 18.08 7.52 7.59
C MET A 295 17.09 6.56 6.90
N LEU A 296 17.49 5.93 5.79
CA LEU A 296 16.67 4.93 5.12
C LEU A 296 16.44 3.70 6.00
N ASP A 297 17.47 3.25 6.73
CA ASP A 297 17.33 2.16 7.69
C ASP A 297 16.35 2.51 8.81
N LEU A 298 16.48 3.69 9.42
CA LEU A 298 15.52 4.16 10.42
C LEU A 298 14.09 4.24 9.86
N ALA A 299 13.92 4.75 8.64
CA ALA A 299 12.61 4.84 7.99
C ALA A 299 11.97 3.45 7.78
N ASN A 300 12.75 2.48 7.29
CA ASN A 300 12.28 1.10 7.11
C ASN A 300 11.96 0.43 8.43
N ALA A 301 12.76 0.66 9.48
CA ALA A 301 12.52 0.10 10.79
C ALA A 301 11.28 0.70 11.47
N CYS A 302 11.04 2.00 11.30
CA CYS A 302 9.81 2.67 11.74
C CYS A 302 8.58 2.13 11.00
N TYR A 303 8.71 1.91 9.69
CA TYR A 303 7.67 1.31 8.86
C TYR A 303 7.37 -0.14 9.27
N ALA A 304 8.38 -0.95 9.57
CA ALA A 304 8.19 -2.30 10.07
C ALA A 304 7.47 -2.32 11.44
N LEU A 305 7.80 -1.40 12.35
CA LEU A 305 7.10 -1.26 13.63
C LEU A 305 5.64 -0.83 13.43
N MET A 306 5.38 0.14 12.54
CA MET A 306 4.03 0.55 12.16
C MET A 306 3.19 -0.65 11.69
N LEU A 307 3.73 -1.48 10.79
CA LEU A 307 3.01 -2.67 10.32
C LEU A 307 2.80 -3.72 11.42
N ARG A 308 3.74 -3.89 12.35
CA ARG A 308 3.54 -4.79 13.50
C ARG A 308 2.41 -4.30 14.40
N LEU A 309 2.32 -2.99 14.63
CA LEU A 309 1.24 -2.37 15.39
C LEU A 309 -0.10 -2.59 14.69
N LEU A 310 -0.20 -2.31 13.38
CA LEU A 310 -1.41 -2.58 12.60
C LEU A 310 -1.80 -4.06 12.61
N ALA A 311 -0.85 -4.95 12.33
CA ALA A 311 -1.09 -6.39 12.25
C ALA A 311 -1.38 -7.03 13.61
N SER A 312 -0.94 -6.45 14.73
CA SER A 312 -1.27 -6.94 16.08
C SER A 312 -2.57 -6.34 16.60
N ALA A 313 -2.86 -5.10 16.20
CA ALA A 313 -4.15 -4.47 16.43
C ALA A 313 -5.26 -5.06 15.56
N THR A 314 -4.93 -5.80 14.51
CA THR A 314 -5.85 -6.53 13.64
C THR A 314 -5.70 -8.02 13.96
N GLY A 315 -6.76 -8.81 13.97
CA GLY A 315 -6.64 -10.27 14.22
C GLY A 315 -6.42 -10.68 15.68
N GLY A 316 -6.06 -9.76 16.57
CA GLY A 316 -6.05 -10.00 18.02
C GLY A 316 -7.46 -9.93 18.61
N MET A 317 -7.85 -10.94 19.39
CA MET A 317 -9.10 -10.95 20.17
C MET A 317 -8.92 -10.22 21.51
N TYR A 318 -8.41 -8.99 21.45
CA TYR A 318 -8.22 -8.13 22.62
C TYR A 318 -9.34 -7.09 22.72
N GLU A 319 -9.50 -6.50 23.89
CA GLU A 319 -10.50 -5.46 24.12
C GLU A 319 -10.23 -4.25 23.20
N LYS A 320 -11.29 -3.62 22.68
CA LYS A 320 -11.15 -2.45 21.79
C LYS A 320 -10.24 -1.34 22.34
N PRO A 321 -10.28 -0.95 23.63
CA PRO A 321 -9.36 0.05 24.17
C PRO A 321 -7.88 -0.32 24.00
N PHE A 322 -7.54 -1.59 24.20
CA PHE A 322 -6.18 -2.10 24.02
C PHE A 322 -5.75 -2.00 22.55
N ARG A 323 -6.61 -2.44 21.63
CA ARG A 323 -6.36 -2.38 20.17
C ARG A 323 -6.27 -0.92 19.68
N ALA A 324 -7.08 -0.02 20.24
CA ALA A 324 -7.07 1.40 19.91
C ALA A 324 -5.72 2.07 20.26
N VAL A 325 -5.06 1.66 21.35
CA VAL A 325 -3.70 2.12 21.66
C VAL A 325 -2.70 1.69 20.58
N GLN A 326 -2.76 0.45 20.13
CA GLN A 326 -1.89 -0.05 19.06
C GLN A 326 -2.14 0.68 17.74
N LEU A 327 -3.40 0.92 17.37
CA LEU A 327 -3.77 1.70 16.18
C LEU A 327 -3.33 3.17 16.27
N GLY A 328 -3.52 3.81 17.42
CA GLY A 328 -3.05 5.17 17.66
C GLY A 328 -1.53 5.28 17.50
N CYS A 329 -0.79 4.32 18.06
CA CYS A 329 0.66 4.22 17.88
C CYS A 329 1.04 4.00 16.40
N ALA A 330 0.29 3.16 15.67
CA ALA A 330 0.54 2.94 14.24
C ALA A 330 0.34 4.22 13.42
N ILE A 331 -0.71 5.00 13.71
CA ILE A 331 -0.98 6.30 13.05
C ILE A 331 0.16 7.29 13.32
N GLU A 332 0.66 7.35 14.56
CA GLU A 332 1.82 8.19 14.89
C GLU A 332 3.07 7.76 14.13
N MET A 333 3.35 6.45 14.09
CA MET A 333 4.46 5.89 13.32
C MET A 333 4.34 6.17 11.81
N MET A 334 3.13 6.20 11.25
CA MET A 334 2.89 6.58 9.86
C MET A 334 3.32 8.03 9.58
N SER A 335 3.00 8.95 10.50
CA SER A 335 3.42 10.35 10.41
C SER A 335 4.96 10.49 10.50
N ILE A 336 5.59 9.72 11.38
CA ILE A 336 7.06 9.64 11.51
C ILE A 336 7.70 9.11 10.21
N VAL A 337 7.16 8.04 9.64
CA VAL A 337 7.62 7.46 8.35
C VAL A 337 7.51 8.48 7.23
N LYS A 338 6.38 9.20 7.13
CA LYS A 338 6.20 10.28 6.15
C LYS A 338 7.26 11.38 6.29
N ALA A 339 7.57 11.81 7.51
CA ALA A 339 8.58 12.84 7.75
C ALA A 339 9.98 12.37 7.31
N LEU A 340 10.36 11.14 7.67
CA LEU A 340 11.62 10.53 7.26
C LEU A 340 11.72 10.36 5.74
N ALA A 341 10.65 9.86 5.10
CA ALA A 341 10.61 9.65 3.66
C ALA A 341 10.73 10.96 2.88
N ILE A 342 10.02 12.02 3.29
CA ILE A 342 10.16 13.35 2.69
C ILE A 342 11.58 13.88 2.87
N ARG A 343 12.19 13.71 4.04
CA ARG A 343 13.57 14.17 4.28
C ARG A 343 14.57 13.46 3.36
N LEU A 344 14.45 12.14 3.20
CA LEU A 344 15.30 11.35 2.29
C LEU A 344 15.31 11.92 0.87
N THR A 345 14.18 12.44 0.37
CA THR A 345 14.09 13.02 -0.98
C THR A 345 14.95 14.26 -1.21
N THR A 346 15.57 14.81 -0.16
CA THR A 346 16.48 15.96 -0.22
C THR A 346 17.95 15.58 -0.01
N MET A 347 18.22 14.31 0.30
CA MET A 347 19.56 13.79 0.60
C MET A 347 20.11 13.02 -0.61
N PRO A 348 21.43 12.99 -0.85
CA PRO A 348 21.99 12.29 -2.02
C PRO A 348 21.82 10.77 -1.90
N ALA A 349 21.58 10.07 -3.01
CA ALA A 349 21.50 8.60 -3.01
C ALA A 349 22.88 7.96 -2.79
N ALA A 350 23.92 8.50 -3.42
CA ALA A 350 25.32 8.07 -3.27
C ALA A 350 26.24 9.29 -3.31
N ALA A 351 27.52 9.12 -2.95
CA ALA A 351 28.51 10.20 -3.01
C ALA A 351 28.64 10.73 -4.46
N GLY A 352 28.39 12.03 -4.66
CA GLY A 352 28.41 12.65 -5.98
C GLY A 352 27.28 12.24 -6.93
N ALA A 353 26.25 11.54 -6.44
CA ALA A 353 25.10 11.16 -7.25
C ALA A 353 24.27 12.38 -7.66
N ALA A 354 23.79 12.37 -8.91
CA ALA A 354 22.81 13.33 -9.39
C ALA A 354 21.40 13.09 -8.81
N GLN A 355 21.15 11.87 -8.31
CA GLN A 355 19.87 11.48 -7.74
C GLN A 355 19.88 11.54 -6.22
N ASN A 356 18.74 11.92 -5.67
CA ASN A 356 18.47 11.91 -4.23
C ASN A 356 17.99 10.52 -3.77
N ALA A 357 18.18 10.21 -2.49
CA ALA A 357 17.62 9.05 -1.84
C ALA A 357 16.09 9.14 -1.73
N SER A 358 15.46 8.02 -1.40
CA SER A 358 14.04 7.96 -1.03
C SER A 358 13.77 6.66 -0.27
N MET A 359 12.58 6.54 0.30
CA MET A 359 12.14 5.33 1.00
C MET A 359 11.97 4.16 0.04
N ASN A 360 12.38 2.96 0.45
CA ASN A 360 12.18 1.72 -0.31
C ASN A 360 11.22 0.72 0.36
N PHE A 361 10.70 1.05 1.54
CA PHE A 361 9.74 0.23 2.29
C PHE A 361 10.23 -1.21 2.51
N HIS A 362 11.52 -1.37 2.81
CA HIS A 362 12.10 -2.69 3.04
C HIS A 362 11.53 -3.31 4.32
N LEU A 363 11.03 -4.53 4.19
CA LEU A 363 10.58 -5.39 5.29
C LEU A 363 11.56 -6.53 5.49
N ALA A 364 12.08 -6.63 6.71
CA ALA A 364 12.84 -7.79 7.15
C ALA A 364 11.91 -9.01 7.29
N ARG A 365 12.48 -10.21 7.13
CA ARG A 365 11.75 -11.47 7.34
C ARG A 365 11.36 -11.61 8.82
N ALA A 366 10.11 -11.31 9.14
CA ALA A 366 9.53 -11.51 10.46
C ALA A 366 8.00 -11.60 10.38
N THR A 367 7.39 -12.27 11.35
CA THR A 367 5.93 -12.20 11.54
C THR A 367 5.55 -10.80 12.01
N LEU A 368 4.48 -10.24 11.42
CA LEU A 368 3.99 -8.91 11.79
C LEU A 368 2.98 -8.96 12.93
N ALA A 369 2.00 -9.87 12.87
CA ALA A 369 1.01 -10.06 13.93
C ALA A 369 1.61 -10.81 15.12
N LEU A 370 1.56 -10.21 16.31
CA LEU A 370 2.09 -10.80 17.54
C LEU A 370 0.95 -11.44 18.35
N PRO A 371 0.91 -12.79 18.50
CA PRO A 371 -0.24 -13.49 19.07
C PRO A 371 -0.33 -13.42 20.60
N GLN A 372 0.72 -12.96 21.28
CA GLN A 372 0.75 -12.86 22.74
C GLN A 372 0.59 -11.39 23.14
N ARG A 373 -0.48 -11.07 23.88
CA ARG A 373 -0.84 -9.69 24.26
C ARG A 373 0.31 -8.93 24.88
N ASP A 374 0.74 -9.36 26.06
CA ASP A 374 1.68 -8.61 26.90
C ASP A 374 3.11 -8.68 26.35
N ALA A 375 3.54 -9.86 25.91
CA ALA A 375 4.85 -10.04 25.29
C ALA A 375 4.96 -9.27 23.95
N GLY A 376 3.87 -9.20 23.18
CA GLY A 376 3.81 -8.43 21.94
C GLY A 376 3.93 -6.93 22.18
N MET A 377 3.22 -6.40 23.18
CA MET A 377 3.34 -4.99 23.59
C MET A 377 4.75 -4.66 24.08
N ALA A 378 5.32 -5.49 24.95
CA ALA A 378 6.68 -5.30 25.45
C ALA A 378 7.71 -5.28 24.30
N LEU A 379 7.59 -6.19 23.34
CA LEU A 379 8.48 -6.23 22.17
C LEU A 379 8.35 -4.99 21.28
N MET A 380 7.12 -4.50 21.07
CA MET A 380 6.89 -3.28 20.28
C MET A 380 7.37 -2.02 21.00
N ALA A 381 7.20 -1.96 22.33
CA ALA A 381 7.70 -0.87 23.17
C ALA A 381 9.24 -0.82 23.19
N GLU A 382 9.89 -1.98 23.43
CA GLU A 382 11.34 -2.13 23.34
C GLU A 382 11.85 -1.62 21.99
N ARG A 383 11.21 -2.07 20.90
CA ARG A 383 11.60 -1.64 19.56
C ARG A 383 11.40 -0.14 19.34
N ALA A 384 10.32 0.45 19.85
CA ALA A 384 10.13 1.90 19.78
C ALA A 384 11.26 2.66 20.49
N HIS A 385 11.65 2.24 21.69
CA HIS A 385 12.75 2.87 22.43
C HIS A 385 14.10 2.76 21.72
N GLU A 386 14.42 1.60 21.12
CA GLU A 386 15.62 1.44 20.30
C GLU A 386 15.64 2.42 19.11
N LEU A 387 14.51 2.56 18.42
CA LEU A 387 14.37 3.48 17.29
C LEU A 387 14.45 4.95 17.71
N ALA A 388 13.89 5.30 18.87
CA ALA A 388 14.00 6.63 19.45
C ALA A 388 15.47 6.98 19.76
N GLY A 389 16.22 6.03 20.34
CA GLY A 389 17.65 6.18 20.59
C GLY A 389 18.45 6.39 19.31
N ALA A 390 18.18 5.60 18.27
CA ALA A 390 18.82 5.74 16.96
C ALA A 390 18.49 7.10 16.30
N ALA A 391 17.22 7.55 16.38
CA ALA A 391 16.79 8.84 15.85
C ALA A 391 17.49 10.01 16.56
N GLY A 392 17.69 9.93 17.88
CA GLY A 392 18.40 10.97 18.64
C GLY A 392 19.89 11.07 18.29
N GLN A 393 20.54 9.96 17.92
CA GLN A 393 21.95 9.93 17.53
C GLN A 393 22.19 10.40 16.08
N LEU A 394 21.16 10.36 15.24
CA LEU A 394 21.26 10.68 13.81
C LEU A 394 21.61 12.15 13.51
N GLY A 395 21.67 13.02 14.53
CA GLY A 395 22.26 14.37 14.40
C GLY A 395 21.74 15.16 13.21
N LEU A 396 20.46 14.98 12.85
CA LEU A 396 19.84 15.61 11.70
C LEU A 396 20.04 17.12 11.84
N GLN A 397 20.87 17.74 10.99
CA GLN A 397 21.12 19.16 11.09
C GLN A 397 19.81 19.92 10.85
N GLY A 398 19.29 20.52 11.94
CA GLY A 398 17.97 21.16 12.05
C GLY A 398 17.16 20.54 13.21
N ASP A 399 16.34 21.32 13.91
CA ASP A 399 15.57 20.97 15.13
C ASP A 399 14.70 19.69 15.08
N ASN A 400 14.65 18.98 13.95
CA ASN A 400 13.71 17.89 13.68
C ASN A 400 14.17 16.51 14.18
N GLY A 401 15.47 16.25 14.39
CA GLY A 401 15.96 14.93 14.81
C GLY A 401 15.60 14.56 16.26
N ALA A 402 15.82 15.49 17.18
CA ALA A 402 15.43 15.33 18.58
C ALA A 402 13.91 15.21 18.72
N ALA A 403 13.16 16.07 18.02
CA ALA A 403 11.69 16.00 18.00
C ALA A 403 11.17 14.66 17.45
N LEU A 404 11.83 14.07 16.44
CA LEU A 404 11.46 12.75 15.92
C LEU A 404 11.73 11.65 16.95
N GLY A 405 12.89 11.69 17.61
CA GLY A 405 13.24 10.75 18.68
C GLY A 405 12.24 10.81 19.84
N GLU A 406 11.84 12.01 20.26
CA GLU A 406 10.82 12.22 21.30
C GLU A 406 9.46 11.65 20.92
N ARG A 407 9.03 11.84 19.65
CA ARG A 407 7.77 11.27 19.15
C ARG A 407 7.80 9.74 19.13
N ILE A 408 8.92 9.13 18.70
CA ILE A 408 9.08 7.67 18.72
C ILE A 408 9.13 7.15 20.17
N ALA A 409 9.81 7.86 21.09
CA ALA A 409 9.85 7.50 22.50
C ALA A 409 8.45 7.57 23.14
N ALA A 410 7.62 8.55 22.75
CA ALA A 410 6.24 8.66 23.19
C ALA A 410 5.40 7.45 22.78
N VAL A 411 5.63 6.88 21.58
CA VAL A 411 5.02 5.61 21.17
C VAL A 411 5.43 4.48 22.12
N GLY A 412 6.73 4.35 22.44
CA GLY A 412 7.21 3.35 23.40
C GLY A 412 6.56 3.46 24.78
N MET A 413 6.53 4.67 25.34
CA MET A 413 5.89 4.95 26.63
C MET A 413 4.39 4.64 26.62
N GLN A 414 3.69 4.93 25.51
CA GLN A 414 2.26 4.64 25.39
C GLN A 414 1.97 3.14 25.38
N LEU A 415 2.85 2.34 24.75
CA LEU A 415 2.74 0.88 24.72
C LEU A 415 3.02 0.22 26.09
N GLU A 416 3.74 0.90 26.98
CA GLU A 416 4.02 0.42 28.35
C GLU A 416 2.89 0.73 29.34
N GLN A 417 1.97 1.63 28.98
CA GLN A 417 0.88 1.99 29.88
C GLN A 417 -0.09 0.80 30.02
N PRO A 418 -0.56 0.51 31.25
CA PRO A 418 -1.63 -0.46 31.44
C PRO A 418 -2.91 0.06 30.78
N VAL A 419 -3.51 -0.75 29.91
CA VAL A 419 -4.76 -0.45 29.19
C VAL A 419 -5.91 -1.30 29.70
#